data_AF-A0A956B5P1-F1
#
_entry.id   AF-A0A956B5P1-F1
#
_cell.length_a   1.000
_cell.length_b   1.000
_cell.length_c   1.000
_cell.angle_alpha   90.00
_cell.angle_beta   90.00
_cell.angle_gamma   90.00
#
_symmetry.space_group_name_H-M   'P 1'
#
loop_
_entity.id
_entity.type
_entity.pdbx_description
1 polymer ?
#
loop_
_entity_poly.entity_id
_entity_poly.type
_entity_poly.pdbx_seq_one_letter_code
_entity_poly.pdbx_strand_id
1 'polypeptide(L)'
;MRRALSMLALIALPLGGQAWAQDDGGANKTGTVLTFYGLLKLEQDPSVSDEQKLAEWQAFIKRAQEQTAYAHKAVDRWKNAAKVRLVEAAAKADEDPQVSARDKLNQWDEVAKLYPKSDEGRRAEKRVAYWRRAETRRLVDAAEAVEKGRRPKVERIRAWGAVLDWEGKGSEAKAAAKRVKDLQDQLFTEAQSVDRIARVDTRTKLEAWRDVLAGRPTAKQKTQAEARVSALESEVRGDEGSMRRDPEAGGAQAAGKRPDDATN
;
A
#
# COMPACT_ATOMS: atom_id res chain seq x y z
N MET A 1 -40.02 -3.68 -3.66
CA MET A 1 -41.04 -3.51 -2.60
C MET A 1 -40.47 -4.05 -1.29
N ARG A 2 -40.82 -3.40 -0.18
CA ARG A 2 -40.56 -3.71 1.24
C ARG A 2 -39.16 -3.37 1.80
N ARG A 3 -39.20 -2.23 2.49
CA ARG A 3 -38.24 -1.66 3.45
C ARG A 3 -38.21 -2.51 4.74
N ALA A 4 -37.05 -2.54 5.40
CA ALA A 4 -36.89 -2.69 6.85
C ALA A 4 -35.69 -1.79 7.24
N LEU A 5 -35.89 -0.58 7.78
CA LEU A 5 -36.02 -0.24 9.21
C LEU A 5 -34.94 -0.96 10.06
N SER A 6 -33.82 -0.30 10.34
CA SER A 6 -33.58 0.66 11.44
C SER A 6 -33.22 -0.02 12.76
N MET A 7 -31.96 0.11 13.18
CA MET A 7 -31.59 0.70 14.47
C MET A 7 -30.07 0.93 14.51
N LEU A 8 -29.67 2.15 14.13
CA LEU A 8 -28.40 2.74 14.54
C LEU A 8 -28.57 3.17 16.01
N ALA A 9 -27.84 2.55 16.93
CA ALA A 9 -27.65 3.11 18.25
C ALA A 9 -26.64 4.27 18.15
N LEU A 10 -27.15 5.49 17.94
CA LEU A 10 -26.39 6.71 18.17
C LEU A 10 -26.11 6.82 19.67
N ILE A 11 -24.85 6.67 20.06
CA ILE A 11 -24.38 7.15 21.36
C ILE A 11 -24.35 8.67 21.26
N ALA A 12 -25.37 9.31 21.82
CA ALA A 12 -25.41 10.75 22.04
C ALA A 12 -24.34 11.11 23.08
N LEU A 13 -23.18 11.57 22.61
CA LEU A 13 -22.29 12.38 23.43
C LEU A 13 -23.02 13.70 23.71
N PRO A 14 -23.19 14.14 24.96
CA PRO A 14 -23.56 15.52 25.22
C PRO A 14 -22.37 16.37 24.81
N LEU A 15 -22.40 16.88 23.57
CA LEU A 15 -21.69 18.09 23.19
C LEU A 15 -22.31 19.23 24.00
N GLY A 16 -21.89 19.35 25.26
CA GLY A 16 -22.06 20.54 26.07
C GLY A 16 -21.21 21.66 25.48
N GLY A 17 -21.63 22.18 24.34
CA GLY A 17 -21.31 23.54 23.96
C GLY A 17 -22.01 24.45 24.97
N GLN A 18 -21.30 24.80 26.04
CA GLN A 18 -21.69 25.94 26.87
C GLN A 18 -21.53 27.17 26.00
N ALA A 19 -22.64 27.56 25.38
CA ALA A 19 -22.85 28.88 24.84
C ALA A 19 -22.45 29.90 25.90
N TRP A 20 -21.55 30.78 25.52
CA TRP A 20 -21.24 32.01 26.25
C TRP A 20 -22.43 32.95 26.06
N ALA A 21 -23.50 32.69 26.79
CA ALA A 21 -24.64 33.58 26.91
C ALA A 21 -24.67 34.08 28.35
N GLN A 22 -24.31 35.35 28.46
CA GLN A 22 -24.24 36.19 29.63
C GLN A 22 -25.66 36.42 30.18
N ASP A 23 -25.87 36.12 31.46
CA ASP A 23 -26.98 36.66 32.23
C ASP A 23 -26.40 37.22 33.54
N ASP A 24 -26.21 38.54 33.54
CA ASP A 24 -25.77 39.35 34.68
C ASP A 24 -27.03 39.69 35.49
N GLY A 25 -27.22 39.06 36.65
CA GLY A 25 -28.40 39.35 37.47
C GLY A 25 -28.47 38.64 38.81
N GLY A 26 -27.71 39.13 39.80
CA GLY A 26 -28.11 39.05 41.21
C GLY A 26 -27.58 37.89 42.04
N ALA A 27 -27.22 38.25 43.28
CA ALA A 27 -26.99 37.41 44.45
C ALA A 27 -25.72 36.53 44.47
N ASN A 28 -24.66 37.14 45.01
CA ASN A 28 -23.80 36.57 46.05
C ASN A 28 -23.78 35.03 46.16
N LYS A 29 -23.17 34.36 45.17
CA LYS A 29 -22.70 32.98 45.36
C LYS A 29 -21.31 33.05 45.99
N THR A 30 -21.29 33.16 47.31
CA THR A 30 -20.08 32.98 48.14
C THR A 30 -19.37 31.70 47.70
N GLY A 31 -18.28 31.84 46.94
CA GLY A 31 -17.51 30.74 46.34
C GLY A 31 -17.27 30.84 44.83
N THR A 32 -17.86 31.79 44.12
CA THR A 32 -17.66 31.94 42.67
C THR A 32 -16.68 33.06 42.36
N VAL A 33 -15.41 32.71 42.09
CA VAL A 33 -14.39 33.65 41.58
C VAL A 33 -14.88 34.30 40.28
N LEU A 34 -14.72 35.62 40.15
CA LEU A 34 -15.12 36.38 38.96
C LEU A 34 -14.42 35.88 37.68
N THR A 35 -15.10 36.01 36.54
CA THR A 35 -14.46 35.81 35.23
C THR A 35 -13.52 36.97 34.93
N PHE A 36 -12.64 36.82 33.94
CA PHE A 36 -11.76 37.91 33.50
C PHE A 36 -12.53 39.19 33.16
N TYR A 37 -13.63 39.07 32.42
CA TYR A 37 -14.50 40.20 32.12
C TYR A 37 -15.21 40.78 33.37
N GLY A 38 -15.55 39.93 34.34
CA GLY A 38 -16.09 40.38 35.63
C GLY A 38 -15.09 41.21 36.44
N LEU A 39 -13.80 40.83 36.42
CA LEU A 39 -12.73 41.58 37.08
C LEU A 39 -12.48 42.95 36.42
N LEU A 40 -12.52 43.02 35.09
CA LEU A 40 -12.40 44.28 34.36
C LEU A 40 -13.53 45.26 34.72
N LYS A 41 -14.76 44.76 34.88
CA LYS A 41 -15.89 45.59 35.33
C LYS A 41 -15.71 46.04 36.78
N LEU A 42 -15.26 45.14 37.67
CA LEU A 42 -14.99 45.46 39.08
C LEU A 42 -13.90 46.53 39.22
N GLU A 43 -12.86 46.46 38.40
CA GLU A 43 -11.77 47.44 38.39
C GLU A 43 -12.25 48.86 38.07
N GLN A 44 -13.23 48.99 37.17
CA GLN A 44 -13.83 50.25 36.74
C GLN A 44 -14.87 50.81 37.73
N ASP A 45 -15.28 50.03 38.73
CA ASP A 45 -16.26 50.46 39.72
C ASP A 45 -15.57 51.31 40.83
N PRO A 46 -15.93 52.59 40.98
CA PRO A 46 -15.35 53.46 42.01
C PRO A 46 -15.88 53.16 43.41
N SER A 47 -16.96 52.38 43.54
CA SER A 47 -17.56 52.03 44.84
C SER A 47 -16.89 50.84 45.53
N VAL A 48 -16.04 50.10 44.81
CA VAL A 48 -15.31 48.94 45.32
C VAL A 48 -13.92 49.36 45.77
N SER A 49 -13.49 48.93 46.97
CA SER A 49 -12.16 49.27 47.50
C SER A 49 -11.04 48.56 46.75
N ASP A 50 -9.85 49.16 46.74
CA ASP A 50 -8.67 48.59 46.09
C ASP A 50 -8.24 47.25 46.73
N GLU A 51 -8.43 47.07 48.05
CA GLU A 51 -8.15 45.79 48.69
C GLU A 51 -9.08 44.69 48.19
N GLN A 52 -10.36 45.00 47.97
CA GLN A 52 -11.31 44.04 47.43
C GLN A 52 -11.00 43.70 45.96
N LYS A 53 -10.62 44.70 45.15
CA LYS A 53 -10.16 44.48 43.77
C LYS A 53 -8.93 43.56 43.73
N LEU A 54 -7.94 43.83 44.59
CA LEU A 54 -6.74 43.01 44.71
C LEU A 54 -7.07 41.57 45.12
N ALA A 55 -7.95 41.38 46.11
CA ALA A 55 -8.35 40.05 46.59
C ALA A 55 -9.03 39.23 45.48
N GLU A 56 -9.93 39.85 44.70
CA GLU A 56 -10.60 39.18 43.58
C GLU A 56 -9.63 38.82 42.45
N TRP A 57 -8.70 39.71 42.09
CA TRP A 57 -7.65 39.41 41.11
C TRP A 57 -6.74 38.26 41.58
N GLN A 58 -6.34 38.24 42.85
CA GLN A 58 -5.54 37.15 43.42
C GLN A 58 -6.30 35.82 43.43
N ALA A 59 -7.60 35.83 43.76
CA ALA A 59 -8.45 34.65 43.70
C ALA A 59 -8.58 34.12 42.26
N PHE A 60 -8.71 35.02 41.27
CA PHE A 60 -8.71 34.66 39.85
C PHE A 60 -7.40 34.04 39.39
N ILE A 61 -6.26 34.65 39.72
CA ILE A 61 -4.93 34.13 39.37
C ILE A 61 -4.76 32.72 39.93
N LYS A 62 -5.10 32.50 41.21
CA LYS A 62 -5.02 31.18 41.84
C LYS A 62 -5.88 30.15 41.11
N ARG A 63 -7.15 30.49 40.82
CA ARG A 63 -8.06 29.59 40.09
C ARG A 63 -7.56 29.30 38.67
N ALA A 64 -7.03 30.31 37.97
CA ALA A 64 -6.48 30.14 36.63
C ALA A 64 -5.27 29.19 36.65
N GLN A 65 -4.38 29.31 37.64
CA GLN A 65 -3.25 28.39 37.83
C GLN A 65 -3.71 26.95 38.09
N GLU A 66 -4.75 26.75 38.90
CA GLU A 66 -5.32 25.42 39.14
C GLU A 66 -5.94 24.82 37.86
N GLN A 67 -6.64 25.65 37.07
CA GLN A 67 -7.24 25.23 35.79
C GLN A 67 -6.18 24.88 34.75
N THR A 68 -5.11 25.68 34.61
CA THR A 68 -4.02 25.36 33.68
C THR A 68 -3.27 24.10 34.11
N ALA A 69 -3.00 23.93 35.41
CA ALA A 69 -2.39 22.71 35.94
C ALA A 69 -3.25 21.47 35.67
N TYR A 70 -4.58 21.56 35.82
CA TYR A 70 -5.48 20.47 35.47
C TYR A 70 -5.47 20.18 33.96
N ALA A 71 -5.53 21.22 33.12
CA ALA A 71 -5.50 21.08 31.67
C ALA A 71 -4.21 20.39 31.20
N HIS A 72 -3.05 20.76 31.74
CA HIS A 72 -1.79 20.07 31.48
C HIS A 72 -1.86 18.58 31.85
N LYS A 73 -2.36 18.25 33.06
CA LYS A 73 -2.56 16.85 33.49
C LYS A 73 -3.54 16.09 32.59
N ALA A 74 -4.56 16.74 32.03
CA ALA A 74 -5.50 16.12 31.11
C ALA A 74 -4.85 15.82 29.76
N VAL A 75 -4.09 16.77 29.22
CA VAL A 75 -3.31 16.60 27.98
C VAL A 75 -2.31 15.45 28.11
N ASP A 76 -1.58 15.38 29.23
CA ASP A 76 -0.62 14.30 29.47
C ASP A 76 -1.30 12.93 29.57
N ARG A 77 -2.47 12.85 30.22
CA ARG A 77 -3.28 11.63 30.24
C ARG A 77 -3.69 11.18 28.84
N TRP A 78 -4.11 12.09 27.97
CA TRP A 78 -4.49 11.75 26.60
C TRP A 78 -3.31 11.37 25.72
N LYS A 79 -2.16 12.05 25.87
CA LYS A 79 -0.91 11.67 25.18
C LYS A 79 -0.47 10.26 25.57
N ASN A 80 -0.52 9.93 26.86
CA ASN A 80 -0.20 8.59 27.35
C ASN A 80 -1.22 7.55 26.86
N ALA A 81 -2.51 7.86 26.86
CA ALA A 81 -3.53 6.97 26.32
C ALA A 81 -3.36 6.70 24.82
N ALA A 82 -3.03 7.72 24.03
CA ALA A 82 -2.74 7.58 22.61
C ALA A 82 -1.51 6.69 22.37
N LYS A 83 -0.44 6.92 23.15
CA LYS A 83 0.76 6.08 23.14
C LYS A 83 0.42 4.61 23.42
N VAL A 84 -0.31 4.35 24.49
CA VAL A 84 -0.71 2.99 24.89
C VAL A 84 -1.49 2.30 23.77
N ARG A 85 -2.51 2.96 23.20
CA ARG A 85 -3.31 2.40 22.09
C ARG A 85 -2.46 2.07 20.87
N LEU A 86 -1.51 2.94 20.50
CA LEU A 86 -0.64 2.69 19.37
C LEU A 86 0.26 1.46 19.61
N VAL A 87 0.87 1.37 20.79
CA VAL A 87 1.73 0.23 21.15
C VAL A 87 0.93 -1.07 21.23
N GLU A 88 -0.28 -1.04 21.79
CA GLU A 88 -1.18 -2.21 21.85
C GLU A 88 -1.63 -2.65 20.46
N ALA A 89 -1.96 -1.72 19.56
CA ALA A 89 -2.29 -2.03 18.18
C ALA A 89 -1.12 -2.72 17.47
N ALA A 90 0.10 -2.16 17.60
CA ALA A 90 1.32 -2.75 17.04
C ALA A 90 1.58 -4.15 17.60
N ALA A 91 1.42 -4.35 18.91
CA ALA A 91 1.56 -5.65 19.56
C ALA A 91 0.51 -6.67 19.10
N LYS A 92 -0.75 -6.25 18.93
CA LYS A 92 -1.82 -7.12 18.44
C LYS A 92 -1.58 -7.56 16.99
N ALA A 93 -1.18 -6.62 16.12
CA ALA A 93 -0.79 -6.94 14.75
C ALA A 93 0.43 -7.87 14.70
N ASP A 94 1.35 -7.72 15.66
CA ASP A 94 2.53 -8.56 15.80
C ASP A 94 2.19 -10.05 16.01
N GLU A 95 1.22 -10.31 16.89
CA GLU A 95 0.74 -11.63 17.26
C GLU A 95 -0.18 -12.26 16.21
N ASP A 96 -0.85 -11.44 15.40
CA ASP A 96 -1.79 -11.92 14.38
C ASP A 96 -1.05 -12.58 13.19
N PRO A 97 -1.27 -13.89 12.91
CA PRO A 97 -0.65 -14.56 11.77
C PRO A 97 -1.21 -14.12 10.41
N GLN A 98 -2.38 -13.47 10.37
CA GLN A 98 -3.00 -12.97 9.13
C GLN A 98 -2.43 -11.63 8.68
N VAL A 99 -1.78 -10.90 9.58
CA VAL A 99 -1.17 -9.60 9.25
C VAL A 99 0.14 -9.83 8.52
N SER A 100 0.34 -9.13 7.40
CA SER A 100 1.56 -9.24 6.61
C SER A 100 2.78 -8.72 7.38
N ALA A 101 3.96 -9.29 7.12
CA ALA A 101 5.20 -8.79 7.74
C ALA A 101 5.45 -7.30 7.44
N ARG A 102 4.99 -6.80 6.28
CA ARG A 102 5.10 -5.39 5.91
C ARG A 102 4.22 -4.50 6.79
N ASP A 103 3.01 -4.93 7.10
CA ASP A 103 2.11 -4.18 7.97
C ASP A 103 2.60 -4.20 9.42
N LYS A 104 3.12 -5.35 9.89
CA LYS A 104 3.78 -5.45 11.21
C LYS A 104 4.95 -4.47 11.30
N LEU A 105 5.78 -4.40 10.27
CA LEU A 105 6.87 -3.42 10.20
C LEU A 105 6.35 -1.98 10.27
N ASN A 106 5.35 -1.63 9.47
CA ASN A 106 4.83 -0.28 9.41
C ASN A 106 4.27 0.19 10.77
N GLN A 107 3.56 -0.67 11.50
CA GLN A 107 3.02 -0.31 12.82
C GLN A 107 4.11 -0.11 13.87
N TRP A 108 5.13 -0.99 13.90
CA TRP A 108 6.24 -0.79 14.82
C TRP A 108 7.12 0.41 14.43
N ASP A 109 7.30 0.68 13.13
CA ASP A 109 8.03 1.85 12.65
C ASP A 109 7.35 3.17 13.06
N GLU A 110 6.01 3.20 13.08
CA GLU A 110 5.25 4.34 13.60
C GLU A 110 5.51 4.58 15.10
N VAL A 111 5.49 3.52 15.92
CA VAL A 111 5.83 3.61 17.35
C VAL A 111 7.25 4.13 17.55
N ALA A 112 8.22 3.62 16.77
CA ALA A 112 9.62 4.03 16.85
C ALA A 112 9.80 5.52 16.47
N LYS A 113 9.11 5.99 15.43
CA LYS A 113 9.15 7.38 14.97
C LYS A 113 8.53 8.36 15.95
N LEU A 114 7.39 8.01 16.54
CA LEU A 114 6.69 8.90 17.47
C LEU A 114 7.33 8.93 18.86
N TYR A 115 7.99 7.85 19.27
CA TYR A 115 8.54 7.71 20.62
C TYR A 115 10.01 7.22 20.67
N PRO A 116 10.95 7.81 19.90
CA PRO A 116 12.28 7.24 19.63
C PRO A 116 13.18 7.06 20.86
N LYS A 117 12.96 7.85 21.93
CA LYS A 117 13.78 7.81 23.16
C LYS A 117 13.13 7.04 24.31
N SER A 118 11.94 6.49 24.09
CA SER A 118 11.20 5.73 25.11
C SER A 118 11.62 4.25 25.14
N ASP A 119 11.22 3.52 26.18
CA ASP A 119 11.39 2.05 26.22
C ASP A 119 10.59 1.38 25.09
N GLU A 120 9.41 1.91 24.78
CA GLU A 120 8.54 1.44 23.71
C GLU A 120 9.16 1.70 22.33
N GLY A 121 9.79 2.85 22.12
CA GLY A 121 10.52 3.15 20.89
C GLY A 121 11.70 2.20 20.69
N ARG A 122 12.50 1.97 21.73
CA ARG A 122 13.60 0.98 21.70
C ARG A 122 13.10 -0.44 21.45
N ARG A 123 11.95 -0.82 22.03
CA ARG A 123 11.30 -2.10 21.73
C ARG A 123 10.84 -2.15 20.27
N ALA A 124 10.23 -1.09 19.77
CA ALA A 124 9.73 -0.99 18.41
C ALA A 124 10.86 -1.12 17.38
N GLU A 125 11.99 -0.44 17.57
CA GLU A 125 13.19 -0.58 16.73
C GLU A 125 13.67 -2.04 16.65
N LYS A 126 13.70 -2.74 17.78
CA LYS A 126 14.05 -4.17 17.82
C LYS A 126 13.04 -5.02 17.05
N ARG A 127 11.73 -4.73 17.16
CA ARG A 127 10.69 -5.45 16.41
C ARG A 127 10.76 -5.16 14.91
N VAL A 128 11.05 -3.92 14.51
CA VAL A 128 11.31 -3.54 13.12
C VAL A 128 12.49 -4.35 12.55
N ALA A 129 13.61 -4.39 13.27
CA ALA A 129 14.77 -5.18 12.85
C ALA A 129 14.46 -6.69 12.78
N TYR A 130 13.70 -7.21 13.74
CA TYR A 130 13.27 -8.61 13.76
C TYR A 130 12.43 -8.97 12.53
N TRP A 131 11.34 -8.25 12.27
CA TRP A 131 10.45 -8.57 11.17
C TRP A 131 11.10 -8.39 9.81
N ARG A 132 11.98 -7.40 9.68
CA ARG A 132 12.77 -7.23 8.45
C ARG A 132 13.60 -8.47 8.18
N ARG A 133 14.36 -8.94 9.17
CA ARG A 133 15.19 -10.16 9.05
C ARG A 133 14.34 -11.41 8.85
N ALA A 134 13.24 -11.55 9.58
CA ALA A 134 12.36 -12.71 9.48
C ALA A 134 11.75 -12.85 8.08
N GLU A 135 11.24 -11.75 7.52
CA GLU A 135 10.67 -11.76 6.18
C GLU A 135 11.73 -11.92 5.09
N THR A 136 12.90 -11.26 5.22
CA THR A 136 14.02 -11.50 4.30
C THR A 136 14.39 -12.98 4.26
N ARG A 137 14.52 -13.61 5.44
CA ARG A 137 14.82 -15.04 5.53
C ARG A 137 13.73 -15.89 4.89
N ARG A 138 12.45 -15.61 5.18
CA ARG A 138 11.30 -16.33 4.59
C ARG A 138 11.31 -16.25 3.06
N LEU A 139 11.58 -15.06 2.50
CA LEU A 139 11.64 -14.85 1.05
C LEU A 139 12.84 -15.56 0.41
N VAL A 140 14.01 -15.52 1.05
CA VAL A 140 15.19 -16.26 0.60
C VAL A 140 14.94 -17.77 0.62
N ASP A 141 14.41 -18.31 1.73
CA ASP A 141 14.08 -19.74 1.86
C ASP A 141 13.06 -20.18 0.79
N ALA A 142 12.05 -19.33 0.51
CA ALA A 142 11.09 -19.58 -0.56
C ALA A 142 11.74 -19.54 -1.95
N ALA A 143 12.62 -18.57 -2.22
CA ALA A 143 13.34 -18.49 -3.49
C ALA A 143 14.28 -19.69 -3.71
N GLU A 144 15.00 -20.11 -2.67
CA GLU A 144 15.82 -21.31 -2.71
C GLU A 144 14.98 -22.57 -2.93
N ALA A 145 13.81 -22.69 -2.32
CA ALA A 145 12.92 -23.83 -2.52
C ALA A 145 12.42 -23.91 -3.98
N VAL A 146 12.06 -22.77 -4.58
CA VAL A 146 11.70 -22.68 -6.01
C VAL A 146 12.88 -23.09 -6.90
N GLU A 147 14.10 -22.68 -6.54
CA GLU A 147 15.31 -23.04 -7.28
C GLU A 147 15.65 -24.53 -7.17
N LYS A 148 15.63 -25.10 -5.96
CA LYS A 148 15.84 -26.53 -5.71
C LYS A 148 14.77 -27.40 -6.38
N GLY A 149 13.54 -26.92 -6.44
CA GLY A 149 12.42 -27.55 -7.13
C GLY A 149 12.53 -27.52 -8.67
N ARG A 150 13.60 -26.94 -9.24
CA ARG A 150 13.86 -26.85 -10.69
C ARG A 150 12.68 -26.26 -11.47
N ARG A 151 11.97 -25.31 -10.87
CA ARG A 151 10.86 -24.58 -11.53
C ARG A 151 11.34 -23.84 -12.78
N PRO A 152 10.43 -23.44 -13.70
CA PRO A 152 10.79 -22.61 -14.85
C PRO A 152 11.60 -21.38 -14.47
N LYS A 153 12.52 -20.93 -15.34
CA LYS A 153 13.41 -19.80 -15.02
C LYS A 153 12.63 -18.52 -14.68
N VAL A 154 11.50 -18.29 -15.34
CA VAL A 154 10.60 -17.16 -15.05
C VAL A 154 10.10 -17.19 -13.60
N GLU A 155 9.70 -18.36 -13.08
CA GLU A 155 9.27 -18.50 -11.69
C GLU A 155 10.43 -18.28 -10.71
N ARG A 156 11.62 -18.79 -11.04
CA ARG A 156 12.84 -18.54 -10.24
C ARG A 156 13.21 -17.06 -10.21
N ILE A 157 13.12 -16.36 -11.34
CA ILE A 157 13.34 -14.91 -11.43
C ILE A 157 12.31 -14.17 -10.57
N ARG A 158 11.04 -14.57 -10.63
CA ARG A 158 9.99 -13.97 -9.79
C ARG A 158 10.25 -14.16 -8.31
N ALA A 159 10.66 -15.35 -7.89
CA ALA A 159 10.94 -15.65 -6.49
C ALA A 159 12.14 -14.85 -5.95
N TRP A 160 13.26 -14.80 -6.68
CA TRP A 160 14.39 -13.95 -6.30
C TRP A 160 14.08 -12.45 -6.46
N GLY A 161 13.18 -12.09 -7.37
CA GLY A 161 12.66 -10.73 -7.52
C GLY A 161 11.93 -10.23 -6.29
N ALA A 162 11.16 -11.09 -5.62
CA ALA A 162 10.48 -10.74 -4.37
C ALA A 162 11.45 -10.38 -3.24
N VAL A 163 12.63 -11.04 -3.19
CA VAL A 163 13.70 -10.68 -2.23
C VAL A 163 14.22 -9.26 -2.51
N LEU A 164 14.40 -8.90 -3.78
CA LEU A 164 14.87 -7.57 -4.18
C LEU A 164 13.85 -6.46 -3.90
N ASP A 165 12.58 -6.75 -4.14
CA ASP A 165 11.52 -5.77 -3.92
C ASP A 165 11.29 -5.52 -2.41
N TRP A 166 11.64 -6.50 -1.58
CA TRP A 166 11.63 -6.38 -0.12
C TRP A 166 12.87 -5.69 0.43
N GLU A 167 14.06 -6.17 0.06
CA GLU A 167 15.34 -5.72 0.59
C GLU A 167 16.18 -5.11 -0.54
N GLY A 168 16.33 -3.79 -0.51
CA GLY A 168 17.08 -3.06 -1.55
C GLY A 168 18.60 -3.04 -1.35
N LYS A 169 19.11 -3.46 -0.19
CA LYS A 169 20.53 -3.35 0.18
C LYS A 169 21.01 -4.57 1.00
N GLY A 170 22.32 -4.74 1.14
CA GLY A 170 22.89 -5.86 1.90
C GLY A 170 23.30 -7.07 1.04
N SER A 171 23.75 -8.13 1.71
CA SER A 171 24.26 -9.36 1.06
C SER A 171 23.19 -10.12 0.29
N GLU A 172 21.99 -10.21 0.85
CA GLU A 172 20.85 -10.95 0.34
C GLU A 172 20.32 -10.28 -0.92
N ALA A 173 20.18 -8.95 -0.91
CA ALA A 173 19.82 -8.16 -2.09
C ALA A 173 20.86 -8.32 -3.21
N LYS A 174 22.16 -8.27 -2.90
CA LYS A 174 23.23 -8.49 -3.89
C LYS A 174 23.18 -9.89 -4.49
N ALA A 175 22.97 -10.92 -3.64
CA ALA A 175 22.84 -12.30 -4.08
C ALA A 175 21.62 -12.48 -5.00
N ALA A 176 20.46 -11.95 -4.60
CA ALA A 176 19.23 -11.98 -5.39
C ALA A 176 19.39 -11.25 -6.73
N ALA A 177 20.03 -10.08 -6.74
CA ALA A 177 20.29 -9.31 -7.96
C ALA A 177 21.16 -10.08 -8.94
N LYS A 178 22.23 -10.72 -8.43
CA LYS A 178 23.08 -11.58 -9.25
C LYS A 178 22.29 -12.77 -9.82
N ARG A 179 21.49 -13.45 -8.99
CA ARG A 179 20.69 -14.61 -9.43
C ARG A 179 19.66 -14.24 -10.49
N VAL A 180 18.91 -13.15 -10.28
CA VAL A 180 17.96 -12.63 -11.27
C VAL A 180 18.65 -12.32 -12.59
N LYS A 181 19.81 -11.65 -12.54
CA LYS A 181 20.58 -11.33 -13.74
C LYS A 181 21.04 -12.59 -14.47
N ASP A 182 21.68 -13.53 -13.78
CA ASP A 182 22.21 -14.76 -14.37
C ASP A 182 21.08 -15.58 -15.04
N LEU A 183 19.92 -15.70 -14.37
CA LEU A 183 18.76 -16.39 -14.93
C LEU A 183 18.15 -15.68 -16.14
N GLN A 184 18.10 -14.34 -16.11
CA GLN A 184 17.60 -13.53 -17.22
C GLN A 184 18.53 -13.63 -18.44
N ASP A 185 19.84 -13.59 -18.23
CA ASP A 185 20.82 -13.72 -19.30
C ASP A 185 20.78 -15.12 -19.93
N GLN A 186 20.53 -16.17 -19.12
CA GLN A 186 20.27 -17.52 -19.61
C GLN A 186 18.99 -17.60 -20.44
N LEU A 187 17.86 -17.08 -19.95
CA LEU A 187 16.59 -17.03 -20.72
C LEU A 187 16.79 -16.33 -22.06
N PHE A 188 17.49 -15.20 -22.05
CA PHE A 188 17.76 -14.43 -23.25
C PHE A 188 18.61 -15.21 -24.27
N THR A 189 19.67 -15.87 -23.80
CA THR A 189 20.55 -16.70 -24.64
C THR A 189 19.81 -17.91 -25.20
N GLU A 190 18.96 -18.54 -24.39
CA GLU A 190 18.15 -19.68 -24.82
C GLU A 190 17.13 -19.27 -25.89
N ALA A 191 16.43 -18.15 -25.71
CA ALA A 191 15.52 -17.63 -26.72
C ALA A 191 16.24 -17.34 -28.05
N GLN A 192 17.43 -16.73 -28.00
CA GLN A 192 18.26 -16.53 -29.20
C GLN A 192 18.68 -17.85 -29.85
N SER A 193 19.02 -18.86 -29.06
CA SER A 193 19.41 -20.18 -29.57
C SER A 193 18.23 -20.88 -30.26
N VAL A 194 17.06 -20.89 -29.61
CA VAL A 194 15.82 -21.46 -30.15
C VAL A 194 15.41 -20.77 -31.45
N ASP A 195 15.54 -19.45 -31.51
CA ASP A 195 15.18 -18.65 -32.69
C ASP A 195 16.08 -18.96 -33.91
N ARG A 196 17.37 -19.22 -33.68
CA ARG A 196 18.34 -19.58 -34.76
C ARG A 196 18.14 -20.97 -35.34
N ILE A 197 17.42 -21.85 -34.65
CA ILE A 197 17.19 -23.22 -35.13
C ILE A 197 16.05 -23.18 -36.16
N ALA A 198 16.39 -23.45 -37.43
CA ALA A 198 15.43 -23.40 -38.54
C ALA A 198 14.22 -24.33 -38.35
N ARG A 199 14.45 -25.53 -37.79
CA ARG A 199 13.43 -26.57 -37.59
C ARG A 199 12.48 -26.35 -36.42
N VAL A 200 12.74 -25.37 -35.54
CA VAL A 200 11.81 -25.07 -34.43
C VAL A 200 10.66 -24.23 -34.97
N ASP A 201 9.44 -24.61 -34.61
CA ASP A 201 8.23 -23.92 -35.03
C ASP A 201 8.12 -22.50 -34.44
N THR A 202 7.39 -21.64 -35.15
CA THR A 202 7.23 -20.22 -34.81
C THR A 202 6.58 -20.01 -33.45
N ARG A 203 5.69 -20.92 -33.02
CA ARG A 203 5.01 -20.83 -31.73
C ARG A 203 5.96 -21.10 -30.57
N THR A 204 6.81 -22.13 -30.66
CA THR A 204 7.86 -22.40 -29.67
C THR A 204 8.85 -21.24 -29.57
N LYS A 205 9.23 -20.64 -30.72
CA LYS A 205 10.08 -19.43 -30.73
C LYS A 205 9.41 -18.25 -30.02
N LEU A 206 8.12 -18.04 -30.29
CA LEU A 206 7.32 -16.97 -29.68
C LEU A 206 7.22 -17.14 -28.17
N GLU A 207 6.97 -18.36 -27.68
CA GLU A 207 6.92 -18.68 -26.25
C GLU A 207 8.26 -18.40 -25.56
N ALA A 208 9.39 -18.79 -26.17
CA ALA A 208 10.72 -18.50 -25.62
C ALA A 208 10.99 -17.00 -25.47
N TRP A 209 10.60 -16.17 -26.43
CA TRP A 209 10.75 -14.71 -26.34
C TRP A 209 9.76 -14.07 -25.36
N ARG A 210 8.56 -14.62 -25.19
CA ARG A 210 7.61 -14.19 -24.16
C ARG A 210 8.12 -14.50 -22.76
N ASP A 211 8.79 -15.63 -22.55
CA ASP A 211 9.42 -15.97 -21.28
C ASP A 211 10.52 -14.97 -20.89
N VAL A 212 11.31 -14.49 -21.87
CA VAL A 212 12.30 -13.42 -21.65
C VAL A 212 11.63 -12.15 -21.13
N LEU A 213 10.47 -11.77 -21.68
CA LEU A 213 9.70 -10.60 -21.25
C LEU A 213 9.01 -10.79 -19.89
N ALA A 214 8.59 -12.02 -19.60
CA ALA A 214 7.94 -12.38 -18.33
C ALA A 214 8.91 -12.43 -17.14
N GLY A 215 10.22 -12.48 -17.41
CA GLY A 215 11.28 -12.36 -16.41
C GLY A 215 11.49 -10.91 -15.92
N ARG A 216 12.75 -10.49 -15.87
CA ARG A 216 13.16 -9.13 -15.49
C ARG A 216 14.24 -8.61 -16.45
N PRO A 217 13.94 -8.46 -17.76
CA PRO A 217 14.92 -8.10 -18.78
C PRO A 217 15.51 -6.70 -18.55
N THR A 218 16.77 -6.52 -18.94
CA THR A 218 17.36 -5.18 -19.10
C THR A 218 16.63 -4.41 -20.20
N ALA A 219 16.75 -3.07 -20.20
CA ALA A 219 16.13 -2.25 -21.24
C ALA A 219 16.48 -2.70 -22.67
N LYS A 220 17.75 -3.07 -22.91
CA LYS A 220 18.22 -3.58 -24.21
C LYS A 220 17.58 -4.92 -24.57
N GLN A 221 17.56 -5.87 -23.63
CA GLN A 221 16.96 -7.19 -23.83
C GLN A 221 15.45 -7.07 -24.08
N LYS A 222 14.78 -6.18 -23.34
CA LYS A 222 13.35 -5.90 -23.49
C LYS A 222 13.02 -5.42 -24.90
N THR A 223 13.71 -4.38 -25.39
CA THR A 223 13.48 -3.86 -26.75
C THR A 223 13.69 -4.92 -27.83
N GLN A 224 14.73 -5.76 -27.70
CA GLN A 224 14.98 -6.83 -28.67
C GLN A 224 13.92 -7.93 -28.62
N ALA A 225 13.52 -8.34 -27.41
CA ALA A 225 12.49 -9.34 -27.22
C ALA A 225 11.11 -8.85 -27.71
N GLU A 226 10.74 -7.61 -27.43
CA GLU A 226 9.48 -6.99 -27.93
C GLU A 226 9.45 -6.95 -29.47
N ALA A 227 10.55 -6.52 -30.10
CA ALA A 227 10.64 -6.50 -31.55
C ALA A 227 10.49 -7.90 -32.16
N ARG A 228 11.11 -8.92 -31.54
CA ARG A 228 11.05 -10.29 -32.05
C ARG A 228 9.70 -10.96 -31.80
N VAL A 229 9.08 -10.73 -30.65
CA VAL A 229 7.70 -11.17 -30.36
C VAL A 229 6.74 -10.61 -31.40
N SER A 230 6.81 -9.31 -31.70
CA SER A 230 5.95 -8.67 -32.70
C SER A 230 6.12 -9.28 -34.11
N ALA A 231 7.36 -9.57 -34.52
CA ALA A 231 7.64 -10.22 -35.79
C ALA A 231 7.05 -11.64 -35.84
N LEU A 232 7.30 -12.46 -34.82
CA LEU A 232 6.80 -13.85 -34.75
C LEU A 232 5.27 -13.91 -34.67
N GLU A 233 4.61 -12.99 -33.96
CA GLU A 233 3.15 -12.92 -33.91
C GLU A 233 2.53 -12.60 -35.29
N SER A 234 3.22 -11.78 -36.09
CA SER A 234 2.79 -11.47 -37.45
C SER A 234 2.95 -12.67 -38.39
N GLU A 235 4.03 -13.45 -38.24
CA GLU A 235 4.26 -14.70 -38.97
C GLU A 235 3.19 -15.76 -38.65
N VAL A 236 2.90 -15.99 -37.35
CA VAL A 236 1.85 -16.94 -36.92
C VAL A 236 0.48 -16.56 -37.47
N ARG A 237 0.12 -15.28 -37.45
CA ARG A 237 -1.16 -14.79 -38.00
C ARG A 237 -1.24 -14.94 -39.52
N GLY A 238 -0.11 -14.80 -40.21
CA GLY A 238 0.00 -15.01 -41.65
C GLY A 238 -0.23 -16.47 -42.06
N ASP A 239 0.34 -17.41 -41.32
CA ASP A 239 0.18 -18.85 -41.57
C ASP A 239 -1.26 -19.33 -41.31
N GLU A 240 -1.92 -18.83 -40.25
CA GLU A 240 -3.33 -19.13 -39.97
C GLU A 240 -4.29 -18.54 -41.02
N GLY A 241 -3.95 -17.39 -41.59
CA GLY A 241 -4.70 -16.76 -42.68
C GLY A 241 -4.53 -17.45 -44.03
N SER A 242 -3.34 -18.05 -44.27
CA SER A 242 -3.02 -18.83 -45.46
C SER A 242 -3.77 -20.17 -45.49
N MET A 243 -3.87 -20.88 -44.35
CA MET A 243 -4.64 -22.13 -44.25
C MET A 243 -6.17 -21.96 -44.36
N ARG A 244 -6.70 -20.74 -44.25
CA ARG A 244 -8.14 -20.45 -44.42
C ARG A 244 -8.53 -20.03 -45.85
N ARG A 245 -7.59 -19.87 -46.77
CA ARG A 245 -7.87 -19.61 -48.19
C ARG A 245 -7.62 -20.86 -49.03
N ASP A 246 -8.48 -21.85 -48.88
CA ASP A 246 -8.86 -22.76 -49.96
C ASP A 246 -10.20 -23.41 -49.58
N PRO A 247 -11.30 -22.88 -50.14
CA PRO A 247 -12.16 -23.78 -50.90
C PRO A 247 -12.60 -23.16 -52.25
N GLU A 248 -12.59 -24.02 -53.26
CA GLU A 248 -13.31 -23.89 -54.54
C GLU A 248 -12.87 -22.79 -55.52
N ALA A 249 -11.87 -23.14 -56.34
CA ALA A 249 -11.77 -22.66 -57.72
C ALA A 249 -11.88 -23.85 -58.70
N GLY A 250 -12.98 -24.60 -58.61
CA GLY A 250 -13.39 -25.58 -59.62
C GLY A 250 -14.36 -24.91 -60.60
N GLY A 251 -13.82 -24.34 -61.68
CA GLY A 251 -14.56 -23.54 -62.64
C GLY A 251 -15.73 -24.26 -63.32
N ALA A 252 -16.87 -23.58 -63.32
CA ALA A 252 -17.96 -23.83 -64.25
C ALA A 252 -17.62 -23.21 -65.61
N GLN A 253 -17.56 -24.02 -66.68
CA GLN A 253 -17.82 -23.57 -68.06
C GLN A 253 -17.94 -24.79 -69.01
N ALA A 254 -19.18 -25.09 -69.44
CA ALA A 254 -19.44 -25.77 -70.70
C ALA A 254 -20.89 -25.47 -71.12
N ALA A 255 -21.06 -24.45 -71.96
CA ALA A 255 -22.30 -24.17 -72.69
C ALA A 255 -21.96 -23.86 -74.16
N GLY A 256 -22.64 -24.55 -75.08
CA GLY A 256 -22.59 -24.37 -76.53
C GLY A 256 -22.09 -25.62 -77.25
N LYS A 257 -22.68 -26.11 -78.34
CA LYS A 257 -23.74 -25.61 -79.23
C LYS A 257 -24.19 -26.82 -80.07
N ARG A 258 -25.48 -27.04 -80.28
CA ARG A 258 -26.00 -27.99 -81.30
C ARG A 258 -25.93 -27.32 -82.68
N PRO A 259 -25.56 -28.03 -83.76
CA PRO A 259 -25.94 -27.65 -85.11
C PRO A 259 -27.23 -28.40 -85.51
N ASP A 260 -28.21 -27.62 -85.95
CA ASP A 260 -29.36 -28.11 -86.70
C ASP A 260 -28.90 -28.36 -88.15
N ASP A 261 -29.02 -29.60 -88.61
CA ASP A 261 -28.88 -29.98 -90.02
C ASP A 261 -30.29 -30.08 -90.62
N ALA A 262 -30.57 -29.23 -91.60
CA ALA A 262 -31.75 -29.28 -92.45
C ALA A 262 -31.33 -29.70 -93.87
N THR A 263 -32.10 -30.65 -94.39
CA THR A 263 -32.01 -31.34 -95.67
C THR A 263 -32.30 -30.40 -96.85
N ASN A 264 -31.37 -30.29 -97.82
CA ASN A 264 -31.57 -30.48 -99.27
C ASN A 264 -30.27 -30.22 -100.05
#